data_AF-S8CJA7-F1
#
_entry.id   AF-S8CJA7-F1
#
_cell.length_a   1.000
_cell.length_b   1.000
_cell.length_c   1.000
_cell.angle_alpha   90.00
_cell.angle_beta   90.00
_cell.angle_gamma   90.00
#
_symmetry.space_group_name_H-M   'P 1'
#
loop_
_entity.id
_entity.type
_entity.pdbx_description
1 polymer ?
#
loop_
_entity_poly.entity_id
_entity_poly.type
_entity_poly.pdbx_seq_one_letter_code
_entity_poly.pdbx_strand_id
1 'polypeptide(L)'
;NKDVIRLDPESVIPVLKPKLIVHLANLIELSSDRAEFLKLCKRIEYTIRAWYMLQFEDLMQLYSLFDPVHGAQKLEQQKLTSEEIGTLEQNFLTYLFQIMEKSNFKIVSDEEIEVAQSGQYLLNLPIKVDESKLDKKLLKSYFDSHPHENLPIFSDKYIIFRRGIGVDKTTDYFFMEKMDAIIARFWAWILRKTRLEKIFGRKPSTSHKEKKNDDEIISDLKESGLYIERIRLENMEFSFRNIFNKITIQEPTFDRIIVVYRRTPPKQKEERGIFLKHFKNIPMADMEIVLPEKKNPSLTPMDWVKFLVSAIVGLVAVVGSVEMPKADLWVMFAILTTVIGYCAKIYLTFQQNMVTYQNLITQSMYDKQLDSGKGTLLHLCDDVIQQEVRKAFSFFFFFF
;
A
#
# COMPACT_ATOMS: atom_id res chain seq x y z
N ASN A 1 -2.93 24.84 -12.05
CA ASN A 1 -1.95 23.78 -12.36
C ASN A 1 -2.60 22.43 -12.17
N LYS A 2 -2.57 21.58 -13.20
CA LYS A 2 -2.98 20.18 -13.06
C LYS A 2 -1.88 19.42 -12.34
N ASP A 3 -2.25 18.62 -11.34
CA ASP A 3 -1.32 17.73 -10.65
C ASP A 3 -1.19 16.45 -11.49
N VAL A 4 -0.04 16.23 -12.12
CA VAL A 4 0.16 15.13 -13.08
C VAL A 4 1.41 14.37 -12.67
N ILE A 5 1.29 13.04 -12.66
CA ILE A 5 2.41 12.16 -12.35
C ILE A 5 2.85 11.48 -13.62
N ARG A 6 4.17 11.49 -13.80
CA ARG A 6 4.85 10.67 -14.77
C ARG A 6 5.18 9.33 -14.14
N LEU A 7 4.72 8.26 -14.76
CA LEU A 7 5.05 6.89 -14.38
C LEU A 7 5.84 6.24 -15.51
N ASP A 8 6.80 5.41 -15.14
CA ASP A 8 7.59 4.66 -16.09
C ASP A 8 6.74 3.60 -16.80
N PRO A 9 6.96 3.38 -18.10
CA PRO A 9 6.28 2.32 -18.82
C PRO A 9 6.57 0.94 -18.20
N GLU A 10 5.53 0.11 -18.14
CA GLU A 10 5.64 -1.25 -17.63
C GLU A 10 5.76 -2.27 -18.76
N SER A 11 6.57 -3.32 -18.53
CA SER A 11 6.76 -4.45 -19.45
C SER A 11 5.67 -5.53 -19.32
N VAL A 12 4.64 -5.27 -18.53
CA VAL A 12 3.51 -6.19 -18.32
C VAL A 12 2.56 -6.12 -19.51
N ILE A 13 2.06 -7.27 -19.98
CA ILE A 13 1.01 -7.30 -21.00
C ILE A 13 -0.34 -7.31 -20.25
N PRO A 14 -1.09 -6.19 -20.20
CA PRO A 14 -2.33 -6.10 -19.43
C PRO A 14 -3.52 -6.78 -20.13
N VAL A 15 -3.36 -7.17 -21.40
CA VAL A 15 -4.41 -7.78 -22.20
C VAL A 15 -4.71 -9.20 -21.71
N LEU A 16 -6.00 -9.54 -21.64
CA LEU A 16 -6.47 -10.88 -21.32
C LEU A 16 -6.02 -11.86 -22.42
N LYS A 17 -5.46 -13.01 -22.03
CA LYS A 17 -4.97 -14.03 -22.97
C LYS A 17 -6.00 -14.42 -24.05
N PRO A 18 -7.28 -14.71 -23.75
CA PRO A 18 -8.25 -15.05 -24.80
C PRO A 18 -8.48 -13.92 -25.80
N LYS A 19 -8.51 -12.65 -25.31
CA LYS A 19 -8.65 -11.48 -26.19
C LYS A 19 -7.44 -11.32 -27.09
N LEU A 20 -6.23 -11.53 -26.56
CA LEU A 20 -4.99 -11.50 -27.34
C LEU A 20 -5.01 -12.56 -28.44
N ILE A 21 -5.29 -13.82 -28.10
CA ILE A 21 -5.35 -14.93 -29.07
C ILE A 21 -6.36 -14.63 -30.18
N VAL A 22 -7.58 -14.21 -29.82
CA VAL A 22 -8.64 -13.90 -30.80
C VAL A 22 -8.23 -12.74 -31.70
N HIS A 23 -7.64 -11.69 -31.13
CA HIS A 23 -7.20 -10.54 -31.90
C HIS A 23 -6.11 -10.91 -32.90
N LEU A 24 -5.06 -11.60 -32.46
CA LEU A 24 -3.97 -12.07 -33.33
C LEU A 24 -4.48 -13.04 -34.40
N ALA A 25 -5.35 -13.98 -34.04
CA ALA A 25 -5.95 -14.92 -34.99
C ALA A 25 -6.78 -14.23 -36.07
N ASN A 26 -7.48 -13.13 -35.73
CA ASN A 26 -8.28 -12.37 -36.69
C ASN A 26 -7.43 -11.56 -37.68
N LEU A 27 -6.18 -11.25 -37.35
CA LEU A 27 -5.25 -10.60 -38.27
C LEU A 27 -4.70 -11.56 -39.34
N ILE A 28 -4.86 -12.88 -39.16
CA ILE A 28 -4.45 -13.90 -40.14
C ILE A 28 -5.57 -14.04 -41.19
N GLU A 29 -5.22 -13.78 -42.45
CA GLU A 29 -6.17 -13.81 -43.59
C GLU A 29 -6.60 -15.24 -43.96
N LEU A 30 -5.65 -16.18 -44.00
CA LEU A 30 -5.90 -17.57 -44.39
C LEU A 30 -6.52 -18.38 -43.23
N SER A 31 -7.65 -19.05 -43.51
CA SER A 31 -8.36 -19.84 -42.49
C SER A 31 -7.59 -21.08 -42.03
N SER A 32 -6.77 -21.67 -42.91
CA SER A 32 -5.85 -22.77 -42.57
C SER A 32 -4.83 -22.34 -41.51
N ASP A 33 -4.21 -21.19 -41.73
CA ASP A 33 -3.11 -20.68 -40.92
C ASP A 33 -3.63 -20.19 -39.58
N ARG A 34 -4.85 -19.63 -39.55
CA ARG A 34 -5.57 -19.32 -38.32
C ARG A 34 -5.78 -20.57 -37.46
N ALA A 35 -6.18 -21.70 -38.06
CA ALA A 35 -6.38 -22.94 -37.31
C ALA A 35 -5.07 -23.51 -36.75
N GLU A 36 -3.98 -23.46 -37.53
CA GLU A 36 -2.66 -23.87 -37.08
C GLU A 36 -2.09 -22.94 -35.99
N PHE A 37 -2.26 -21.62 -36.10
CA PHE A 37 -1.88 -20.66 -35.07
C PHE A 37 -2.58 -20.94 -33.73
N LEU A 38 -3.88 -21.26 -33.75
CA LEU A 38 -4.61 -21.63 -32.53
C LEU A 38 -4.11 -22.93 -31.91
N LYS A 39 -3.71 -23.92 -32.72
CA LYS A 39 -3.06 -25.14 -32.23
C LYS A 39 -1.69 -24.84 -31.62
N LEU A 40 -0.90 -23.98 -32.27
CA LEU A 40 0.39 -23.53 -31.78
C LEU A 40 0.26 -22.82 -30.43
N CYS A 41 -0.69 -21.89 -30.30
CA CYS A 41 -0.96 -21.19 -29.04
C CYS A 41 -1.20 -22.16 -27.88
N LYS A 42 -2.03 -23.20 -28.12
CA LYS A 42 -2.28 -24.26 -27.12
C LYS A 42 -1.02 -25.05 -26.79
N ARG A 43 -0.21 -25.43 -27.78
CA ARG A 43 1.04 -26.18 -27.58
C ARG A 43 2.04 -25.37 -26.76
N ILE A 44 2.25 -24.10 -27.10
CA ILE A 44 3.10 -23.18 -26.35
C ILE A 44 2.64 -23.09 -24.89
N GLU A 45 1.33 -22.92 -24.66
CA GLU A 45 0.79 -22.86 -23.29
C GLU A 45 1.08 -24.15 -22.50
N TYR A 46 0.86 -25.33 -23.09
CA TYR A 46 1.14 -26.60 -22.42
C TYR A 46 2.63 -26.76 -22.12
N THR A 47 3.51 -26.42 -23.05
CA THR A 47 4.96 -26.52 -22.87
C THR A 47 5.44 -25.58 -21.75
N ILE A 48 5.01 -24.31 -21.75
CA ILE A 48 5.40 -23.35 -20.72
C ILE A 48 4.89 -23.82 -19.34
N ARG A 49 3.63 -24.26 -19.24
CA ARG A 49 3.10 -24.80 -17.99
C ARG A 49 3.90 -25.98 -17.46
N ALA A 50 4.24 -26.93 -18.32
CA ALA A 50 5.03 -28.09 -17.94
C ALA A 50 6.44 -27.71 -17.47
N TRP A 51 7.07 -26.71 -18.12
CA TRP A 51 8.40 -26.24 -17.76
C TRP A 51 8.44 -25.67 -16.32
N TYR A 52 7.44 -24.88 -15.94
CA TYR A 52 7.39 -24.27 -14.62
C TYR A 52 6.85 -25.16 -13.51
N MET A 53 6.17 -26.27 -13.84
CA MET A 53 5.46 -27.09 -12.85
C MET A 53 6.36 -27.53 -11.70
N LEU A 54 7.53 -28.11 -12.01
CA LEU A 54 8.46 -28.61 -10.99
C LEU A 54 9.07 -27.46 -10.16
N GLN A 55 9.47 -26.36 -10.82
CA GLN A 55 10.02 -25.19 -10.13
C GLN A 55 9.02 -24.60 -9.13
N PHE A 56 7.74 -24.60 -9.48
CA PHE A 56 6.69 -24.14 -8.59
C PHE A 56 6.41 -25.12 -7.45
N GLU A 57 6.47 -26.43 -7.70
CA GLU A 57 6.38 -27.41 -6.61
C GLU A 57 7.51 -27.21 -5.59
N ASP A 58 8.75 -27.02 -6.05
CA ASP A 58 9.91 -26.79 -5.19
C ASP A 58 9.77 -25.52 -4.35
N LEU A 59 9.36 -24.40 -4.98
CA LEU A 59 9.08 -23.14 -4.27
C LEU A 59 8.04 -23.33 -3.17
N MET A 60 6.99 -24.09 -3.47
CA MET A 60 5.87 -24.31 -2.56
C MET A 60 6.27 -25.21 -1.39
N GLN A 61 7.12 -26.21 -1.64
CA GLN A 61 7.71 -27.05 -0.60
C GLN A 61 8.61 -26.25 0.32
N LEU A 62 9.50 -25.42 -0.25
CA LEU A 62 10.39 -24.51 0.50
C LEU A 62 9.57 -23.54 1.37
N TYR A 63 8.60 -22.83 0.79
CA TYR A 63 7.75 -21.91 1.54
C TYR A 63 7.01 -22.63 2.67
N SER A 64 6.67 -23.90 2.51
CA SER A 64 5.93 -24.65 3.52
C SER A 64 6.68 -24.79 4.85
N LEU A 65 8.01 -24.65 4.85
CA LEU A 65 8.87 -24.62 6.05
C LEU A 65 8.84 -23.25 6.75
N PHE A 66 8.57 -22.19 5.99
CA PHE A 66 8.53 -20.80 6.46
C PHE A 66 7.11 -20.24 6.54
N ASP A 67 6.10 -21.09 6.39
CA ASP A 67 4.72 -20.70 6.57
C ASP A 67 4.49 -20.22 8.01
N PRO A 68 3.92 -19.03 8.24
CA PRO A 68 3.75 -18.48 9.58
C PRO A 68 2.88 -19.33 10.52
N VAL A 69 2.05 -20.23 10.00
CA VAL A 69 1.12 -21.02 10.81
C VAL A 69 1.73 -22.37 11.19
N HIS A 70 2.27 -23.11 10.21
CA HIS A 70 2.73 -24.49 10.41
C HIS A 70 4.23 -24.70 10.20
N GLY A 71 4.96 -23.67 9.74
CA GLY A 71 6.38 -23.77 9.38
C GLY A 71 7.27 -24.18 10.55
N ALA A 72 7.08 -23.56 11.72
CA ALA A 72 7.87 -23.87 12.92
C ALA A 72 7.79 -25.35 13.32
N GLN A 73 6.59 -25.95 13.28
CA GLN A 73 6.39 -27.36 13.59
C GLN A 73 7.10 -28.28 12.58
N LYS A 74 7.11 -27.92 11.30
CA LYS A 74 7.80 -28.69 10.27
C LYS A 74 9.32 -28.62 10.39
N LEU A 75 9.85 -27.45 10.73
CA LEU A 75 11.28 -27.26 10.99
C LEU A 75 11.72 -28.11 12.20
N GLU A 76 10.93 -28.13 13.28
CA GLU A 76 11.17 -28.97 14.45
C GLU A 76 11.16 -30.48 14.10
N GLN A 77 10.25 -30.92 13.23
CA GLN A 77 10.18 -32.30 12.76
C GLN A 77 11.40 -32.73 11.93
N GLN A 78 11.94 -31.82 11.13
CA GLN A 78 13.10 -32.09 10.27
C GLN A 78 14.43 -32.07 11.02
N LYS A 79 14.46 -31.55 12.26
CA LYS A 79 15.66 -31.48 13.13
C LYS A 79 16.88 -30.84 12.44
N LEU A 80 16.62 -29.83 11.61
CA LEU A 80 17.65 -29.08 10.90
C LEU A 80 18.42 -28.16 11.86
N THR A 81 19.68 -27.91 11.55
CA THR A 81 20.50 -26.91 12.25
C THR A 81 20.09 -25.49 11.85
N SER A 82 20.37 -24.51 12.71
CA SER A 82 20.03 -23.10 12.44
C SER A 82 20.68 -22.53 11.17
N GLU A 83 21.83 -23.07 10.77
CA GLU A 83 22.56 -22.69 9.54
C GLU A 83 21.92 -23.27 8.28
N GLU A 84 21.53 -24.56 8.31
CA GLU A 84 20.79 -25.19 7.21
C GLU A 84 19.46 -24.49 6.97
N ILE A 85 18.74 -24.15 8.05
CA ILE A 85 17.50 -23.38 7.97
C ILE A 85 17.77 -22.01 7.33
N GLY A 86 18.86 -21.33 7.72
CA GLY A 86 19.26 -20.06 7.11
C GLY A 86 19.52 -20.18 5.61
N THR A 87 20.15 -21.28 5.17
CA THR A 87 20.38 -21.56 3.74
C THR A 87 19.06 -21.76 2.98
N LEU A 88 18.13 -22.53 3.56
CA LEU A 88 16.80 -22.72 2.99
C LEU A 88 15.99 -21.41 2.93
N GLU A 89 16.13 -20.53 3.92
CA GLU A 89 15.52 -19.19 3.93
C GLU A 89 16.03 -18.35 2.75
N GLN A 90 17.35 -18.31 2.55
CA GLN A 90 17.95 -17.57 1.43
C GLN A 90 17.54 -18.16 0.09
N ASN A 91 17.53 -19.49 -0.05
CA ASN A 91 17.08 -20.16 -1.26
C ASN A 91 15.63 -19.81 -1.59
N PHE A 92 14.74 -19.83 -0.59
CA PHE A 92 13.34 -19.42 -0.78
C PHE A 92 13.23 -17.98 -1.28
N LEU A 93 13.97 -17.04 -0.68
CA LEU A 93 13.97 -15.64 -1.13
C LEU A 93 14.51 -15.50 -2.55
N THR A 94 15.59 -16.20 -2.91
CA THR A 94 16.14 -16.20 -4.26
C THR A 94 15.10 -16.66 -5.28
N TYR A 95 14.43 -17.78 -5.05
CA TYR A 95 13.38 -18.25 -5.96
C TYR A 95 12.19 -17.28 -6.01
N LEU A 96 11.78 -16.73 -4.86
CA LEU A 96 10.68 -15.77 -4.80
C LEU A 96 10.98 -14.53 -5.66
N PHE A 97 12.17 -13.94 -5.51
CA PHE A 97 12.56 -12.73 -6.24
C PHE A 97 12.71 -13.00 -7.74
N GLN A 98 13.27 -14.14 -8.14
CA GLN A 98 13.34 -14.56 -9.55
C GLN A 98 11.94 -14.68 -10.18
N ILE A 99 10.99 -15.26 -9.44
CA ILE A 99 9.61 -15.42 -9.91
C ILE A 99 8.88 -14.06 -9.97
N MET A 100 9.13 -13.16 -9.01
CA MET A 100 8.62 -11.78 -9.05
C MET A 100 9.11 -11.05 -10.30
N GLU A 101 10.41 -11.11 -10.58
CA GLU A 101 11.02 -10.48 -11.75
C GLU A 101 10.45 -11.04 -13.07
N LYS A 102 10.38 -12.38 -13.20
CA LYS A 102 9.75 -13.05 -14.36
C LYS A 102 8.29 -12.64 -14.57
N SER A 103 7.57 -12.40 -13.48
CA SER A 103 6.19 -11.90 -13.47
C SER A 103 6.05 -10.40 -13.75
N ASN A 104 7.16 -9.70 -14.04
CA ASN A 104 7.26 -8.26 -14.20
C ASN A 104 6.85 -7.45 -12.96
N PHE A 105 7.01 -8.00 -11.75
CA PHE A 105 6.93 -7.18 -10.54
C PHE A 105 8.21 -6.36 -10.37
N LYS A 106 8.06 -5.14 -9.86
CA LYS A 106 9.17 -4.28 -9.47
C LYS A 106 9.09 -3.98 -7.99
N ILE A 107 10.24 -3.83 -7.34
CA ILE A 107 10.32 -3.31 -5.98
C ILE A 107 9.89 -1.84 -6.03
N VAL A 108 9.06 -1.41 -5.08
CA VAL A 108 8.67 0.00 -4.98
C VAL A 108 9.89 0.84 -4.61
N SER A 109 10.12 1.91 -5.37
CA SER A 109 11.19 2.88 -5.15
C SER A 109 10.86 3.91 -4.06
N ASP A 110 11.88 4.56 -3.49
CA ASP A 110 11.67 5.67 -2.56
C ASP A 110 10.87 6.83 -3.21
N GLU A 111 11.09 7.11 -4.50
CA GLU A 111 10.35 8.14 -5.24
C GLU A 111 8.84 7.83 -5.30
N GLU A 112 8.46 6.59 -5.63
CA GLU A 112 7.06 6.16 -5.66
C GLU A 112 6.41 6.27 -4.27
N ILE A 113 7.18 6.09 -3.20
CA ILE A 113 6.71 6.15 -1.81
C ILE A 113 6.58 7.59 -1.34
N GLU A 114 7.50 8.47 -1.70
CA GLU A 114 7.35 9.91 -1.46
C GLU A 114 6.12 10.44 -2.20
N VAL A 115 5.91 10.01 -3.44
CA VAL A 115 4.72 10.32 -4.24
C VAL A 115 3.45 9.77 -3.60
N ALA A 116 3.48 8.57 -3.00
CA ALA A 116 2.38 8.01 -2.21
C ALA A 116 2.09 8.85 -0.96
N GLN A 117 3.12 9.24 -0.20
CA GLN A 117 2.99 10.01 1.05
C GLN A 117 2.62 11.49 0.83
N SER A 118 2.80 12.00 -0.39
CA SER A 118 2.61 13.42 -0.72
C SER A 118 1.16 13.92 -0.68
N GLY A 119 0.15 13.06 -0.55
CA GLY A 119 -1.22 13.54 -0.37
C GLY A 119 -2.23 12.46 0.00
N GLN A 120 -3.45 12.93 0.30
CA GLN A 120 -4.53 12.12 0.86
C GLN A 120 -5.57 11.81 -0.24
N TYR A 121 -6.04 10.56 -0.32
CA TYR A 121 -7.05 10.15 -1.30
C TYR A 121 -8.41 9.89 -0.66
N LEU A 122 -8.65 8.67 -0.15
CA LEU A 122 -9.94 8.30 0.48
C LEU A 122 -9.78 8.00 1.96
N LEU A 123 -8.63 7.45 2.35
CA LEU A 123 -8.35 7.09 3.73
C LEU A 123 -7.34 8.07 4.32
N ASN A 124 -7.82 9.01 5.12
CA ASN A 124 -6.97 9.95 5.86
C ASN A 124 -6.37 9.27 7.10
N LEU A 125 -5.50 8.30 6.86
CA LEU A 125 -4.92 7.49 7.92
C LEU A 125 -3.46 7.95 8.10
N PRO A 126 -3.05 8.37 9.31
CA PRO A 126 -1.64 8.55 9.63
C PRO A 126 -1.09 7.22 10.18
N ILE A 127 -1.00 6.19 9.35
CA ILE A 127 -0.50 4.88 9.77
C ILE A 127 1.02 4.87 9.63
N LYS A 128 1.68 4.75 10.78
CA LYS A 128 3.10 4.42 10.84
C LYS A 128 3.26 2.93 11.11
N VAL A 129 4.26 2.33 10.47
CA VAL A 129 4.68 0.95 10.77
C VAL A 129 5.29 0.90 12.17
N ASP A 130 4.93 -0.13 12.93
CA ASP A 130 5.59 -0.49 14.16
C ASP A 130 6.83 -1.33 13.88
N GLU A 131 7.94 -0.65 13.61
CA GLU A 131 9.22 -1.30 13.31
C GLU A 131 9.72 -2.22 14.42
N SER A 132 9.25 -2.04 15.67
CA SER A 132 9.65 -2.89 16.79
C SER A 132 9.15 -4.33 16.67
N LYS A 133 8.13 -4.55 15.83
CA LYS A 133 7.51 -5.87 15.60
C LYS A 133 8.06 -6.57 14.37
N LEU A 134 8.96 -5.95 13.62
CA LEU A 134 9.49 -6.47 12.36
C LEU A 134 10.93 -6.92 12.52
N ASP A 135 11.21 -8.12 12.03
CA ASP A 135 12.58 -8.62 11.96
C ASP A 135 13.38 -7.85 10.90
N LYS A 136 14.63 -7.54 11.23
CA LYS A 136 15.56 -6.82 10.34
C LYS A 136 16.65 -7.72 9.76
N LYS A 137 16.71 -8.99 10.16
CA LYS A 137 17.81 -9.90 9.79
C LYS A 137 17.58 -10.56 8.44
N LEU A 138 16.33 -10.93 8.13
CA LEU A 138 15.99 -11.74 6.96
C LEU A 138 16.41 -11.06 5.65
N LEU A 139 15.81 -9.90 5.40
CA LEU A 139 15.98 -9.16 4.15
C LEU A 139 17.35 -8.49 4.09
N LYS A 140 17.85 -7.99 5.23
CA LYS A 140 19.21 -7.47 5.31
C LYS A 140 20.25 -8.52 4.87
N SER A 141 20.19 -9.73 5.42
CA SER A 141 21.12 -10.82 5.02
C SER A 141 20.98 -11.20 3.55
N TYR A 142 19.77 -11.10 2.99
CA TYR A 142 19.53 -11.39 1.58
C TYR A 142 20.17 -10.31 0.69
N PHE A 143 19.92 -9.03 0.96
CA PHE A 143 20.47 -7.93 0.15
C PHE A 143 21.97 -7.73 0.34
N ASP A 144 22.53 -8.08 1.50
CA ASP A 144 23.98 -8.08 1.70
C ASP A 144 24.68 -9.11 0.78
N SER A 145 23.99 -10.21 0.43
CA SER A 145 24.49 -11.25 -0.49
C SER A 145 24.04 -11.06 -1.95
N HIS A 146 22.96 -10.31 -2.18
CA HIS A 146 22.40 -10.01 -3.49
C HIS A 146 22.17 -8.50 -3.62
N PRO A 147 23.23 -7.72 -3.92
CA PRO A 147 23.12 -6.28 -4.08
C PRO A 147 22.10 -5.93 -5.17
N HIS A 148 21.19 -5.01 -4.85
CA HIS A 148 20.16 -4.55 -5.76
C HIS A 148 20.18 -3.02 -5.80
N GLU A 149 20.04 -2.44 -6.99
CA GLU A 149 19.99 -0.99 -7.16
C GLU A 149 18.64 -0.43 -6.67
N ASN A 150 18.64 0.81 -6.18
CA ASN A 150 17.42 1.56 -5.82
C ASN A 150 16.52 0.87 -4.78
N LEU A 151 17.12 0.20 -3.78
CA LEU A 151 16.36 -0.37 -2.66
C LEU A 151 15.80 0.74 -1.76
N PRO A 152 14.54 0.63 -1.31
CA PRO A 152 13.97 1.61 -0.42
C PRO A 152 14.59 1.56 0.98
N ILE A 153 14.53 2.66 1.72
CA ILE A 153 15.20 2.83 3.03
C ILE A 153 14.74 1.81 4.09
N PHE A 154 13.55 1.23 3.94
CA PHE A 154 12.97 0.23 4.85
C PHE A 154 13.11 -1.22 4.37
N SER A 155 13.86 -1.46 3.29
CA SER A 155 14.06 -2.80 2.68
C SER A 155 14.64 -3.83 3.65
N ASP A 156 15.27 -3.39 4.74
CA ASP A 156 15.75 -4.27 5.82
C ASP A 156 14.62 -4.94 6.62
N LYS A 157 13.42 -4.33 6.68
CA LYS A 157 12.27 -4.76 7.50
C LYS A 157 11.19 -5.48 6.69
N TYR A 158 10.84 -4.91 5.55
CA TYR A 158 9.83 -5.44 4.64
C TYR A 158 10.08 -4.94 3.23
N ILE A 159 9.56 -5.66 2.24
CA ILE A 159 9.62 -5.25 0.85
C ILE A 159 8.24 -5.26 0.22
N ILE A 160 8.02 -4.28 -0.65
CA ILE A 160 6.79 -4.13 -1.41
C ILE A 160 7.15 -4.31 -2.88
N PHE A 161 6.53 -5.30 -3.50
CA PHE A 161 6.53 -5.49 -4.93
C PHE A 161 5.24 -4.92 -5.50
N ARG A 162 5.33 -4.21 -6.62
CA ARG A 162 4.18 -3.69 -7.36
C ARG A 162 4.22 -4.12 -8.81
N ARG A 163 3.04 -4.19 -9.44
CA ARG A 163 2.87 -4.44 -10.88
C ARG A 163 1.52 -3.90 -11.34
N GLY A 164 1.49 -3.31 -12.53
CA GLY A 164 0.28 -2.76 -13.13
C GLY A 164 0.01 -1.37 -12.59
N ILE A 165 -0.25 -0.43 -13.50
CA ILE A 165 -0.72 0.91 -13.17
C ILE A 165 -2.14 1.06 -13.71
N GLY A 166 -3.08 1.26 -12.79
CA GLY A 166 -4.47 1.57 -13.05
C GLY A 166 -4.84 3.00 -12.64
N VAL A 167 -6.11 3.33 -12.79
CA VAL A 167 -6.69 4.61 -12.35
C VAL A 167 -7.97 4.32 -11.60
N ASP A 168 -8.02 4.73 -10.34
CA ASP A 168 -9.26 4.71 -9.55
C ASP A 168 -9.96 6.05 -9.70
N LYS A 169 -11.28 5.99 -9.94
CA LYS A 169 -12.14 7.16 -10.07
C LYS A 169 -13.37 6.96 -9.22
N THR A 170 -13.54 7.82 -8.22
CA THR A 170 -14.72 7.80 -7.37
C THR A 170 -15.46 9.11 -7.50
N THR A 171 -16.77 9.05 -7.77
CA THR A 171 -17.62 10.24 -7.89
C THR A 171 -18.73 10.18 -6.84
N ASP A 172 -18.63 11.05 -5.85
CA ASP A 172 -19.62 11.14 -4.77
C ASP A 172 -19.71 12.58 -4.24
N TYR A 173 -20.60 12.82 -3.28
CA TYR A 173 -20.76 14.11 -2.61
C TYR A 173 -19.60 14.43 -1.67
N PHE A 174 -18.98 13.42 -1.04
CA PHE A 174 -17.84 13.55 -0.13
C PHE A 174 -18.00 14.67 0.91
N PHE A 175 -19.20 14.82 1.49
CA PHE A 175 -19.53 15.99 2.31
C PHE A 175 -18.66 16.07 3.57
N MET A 176 -18.46 14.95 4.26
CA MET A 176 -17.66 14.90 5.49
C MET A 176 -16.18 15.18 5.19
N GLU A 177 -15.66 14.58 4.13
CA GLU A 177 -14.26 14.71 3.69
C GLU A 177 -13.95 16.14 3.23
N LYS A 178 -14.90 16.80 2.55
CA LYS A 178 -14.81 18.23 2.20
C LYS A 178 -14.76 19.12 3.44
N MET A 179 -15.61 18.85 4.44
CA MET A 179 -15.62 19.60 5.70
C MET A 179 -14.30 19.44 6.45
N ASP A 180 -13.80 18.21 6.55
CA ASP A 180 -12.51 17.92 7.17
C ASP A 180 -11.35 18.62 6.44
N ALA A 181 -11.35 18.66 5.10
CA ALA A 181 -10.35 19.37 4.31
C ALA A 181 -10.37 20.89 4.56
N ILE A 182 -11.55 21.51 4.65
CA ILE A 182 -11.69 22.94 4.97
C ILE A 182 -11.14 23.24 6.37
N ILE A 183 -11.48 22.41 7.35
CA ILE A 183 -11.03 22.55 8.73
C ILE A 183 -9.51 22.35 8.84
N ALA A 184 -8.95 21.36 8.14
CA ALA A 184 -7.52 21.13 8.10
C ALA A 184 -6.76 22.33 7.51
N ARG A 185 -7.26 22.94 6.42
CA ARG A 185 -6.69 24.17 5.84
C ARG A 185 -6.73 25.33 6.83
N PHE A 186 -7.85 25.50 7.54
CA PHE A 186 -8.00 26.53 8.56
C PHE A 186 -7.03 26.33 9.74
N TRP A 187 -6.86 25.08 10.21
CA TRP A 187 -5.89 24.74 11.24
C TRP A 187 -4.44 24.98 10.82
N ALA A 188 -4.06 24.55 9.61
CA ALA A 188 -2.73 24.81 9.08
C ALA A 188 -2.45 26.31 9.01
N TRP A 189 -3.45 27.12 8.63
CA TRP A 189 -3.35 28.57 8.63
C TRP A 189 -3.16 29.16 10.05
N ILE A 190 -3.92 28.68 11.05
CA ILE A 190 -3.75 29.08 12.46
C ILE A 190 -2.35 28.72 12.97
N LEU A 191 -1.88 27.49 12.70
CA LEU A 191 -0.57 27.01 13.15
C LEU A 191 0.59 27.79 12.50
N ARG A 192 0.47 28.14 11.21
CA ARG A 192 1.42 29.02 10.50
C ARG A 192 1.48 30.41 11.12
N LYS A 193 0.31 31.01 11.41
CA LYS A 193 0.20 32.33 12.04
C LYS A 193 0.80 32.37 13.45
N THR A 194 0.62 31.30 14.20
CA THR A 194 1.11 31.17 15.59
C THR A 194 2.56 30.66 15.70
N ARG A 195 3.23 30.35 14.57
CA ARG A 195 4.60 29.77 14.50
C ARG A 195 4.80 28.46 15.29
N LEU A 196 3.72 27.78 15.68
CA LEU A 196 3.74 26.51 16.41
C LEU A 196 4.08 25.30 15.52
N GLU A 197 4.20 25.49 14.20
CA GLU A 197 4.63 24.46 13.25
C GLU A 197 5.97 23.81 13.64
N LYS A 198 6.86 24.52 14.34
CA LYS A 198 8.15 23.97 14.84
C LYS A 198 7.99 22.88 15.91
N ILE A 199 6.84 22.80 16.59
CA ILE A 199 6.60 21.83 17.68
C ILE A 199 5.91 20.55 17.14
N PHE A 200 5.13 20.66 16.06
CA PHE A 200 4.47 19.54 15.39
C PHE A 200 5.19 19.06 14.11
N GLY A 201 6.45 19.46 13.93
CA GLY A 201 7.19 19.28 12.69
C GLY A 201 7.28 17.82 12.21
N ARG A 202 6.64 17.55 11.07
CA ARG A 202 7.13 16.53 10.12
C ARG A 202 8.61 16.84 9.86
N LYS A 203 9.49 15.87 10.10
CA LYS A 203 10.89 15.99 9.67
C LYS A 203 10.91 16.25 8.15
N PRO A 204 11.68 17.21 7.66
CA PRO A 204 11.99 17.25 6.23
C PRO A 204 12.75 15.96 5.89
N SER A 205 12.27 15.18 4.93
CA SER A 205 13.05 14.09 4.37
C SER A 205 14.25 14.71 3.65
N THR A 206 15.43 14.23 4.00
CA THR A 206 16.69 14.53 3.33
C THR A 206 16.58 14.02 1.90
N SER A 207 16.30 14.91 0.96
CA SER A 207 16.44 14.65 -0.47
C SER A 207 17.92 14.34 -0.75
N HIS A 208 18.25 13.07 -0.94
CA HIS A 208 19.49 12.68 -1.61
C HIS A 208 19.31 13.02 -3.09
N LYS A 209 19.71 14.24 -3.47
CA LYS A 209 19.96 14.56 -4.87
C LYS A 209 21.25 13.85 -5.30
N GLU A 210 21.11 12.66 -5.89
CA GLU A 210 22.22 12.10 -6.67
C GLU A 210 22.46 12.99 -7.90
N LYS A 211 23.73 13.39 -8.06
CA LYS A 211 24.22 14.07 -9.25
C LYS A 211 24.26 13.06 -10.39
N LYS A 212 23.46 13.30 -11.43
CA LYS A 212 23.53 12.59 -12.69
C LYS A 212 24.63 13.23 -13.54
N ASN A 213 25.76 12.54 -13.70
CA ASN A 213 26.72 12.84 -14.76
C ASN A 213 26.61 11.74 -15.82
N ASP A 214 26.58 12.21 -17.07
CA ASP A 214 26.92 11.54 -18.32
C ASP A 214 26.08 10.32 -18.72
N ASP A 215 25.08 10.57 -19.58
CA ASP A 215 24.61 9.63 -20.61
C ASP A 215 23.76 10.40 -21.64
N GLU A 216 24.43 11.22 -22.46
CA GLU A 216 23.86 11.97 -23.59
C GLU A 216 23.44 11.09 -24.79
N ILE A 217 23.35 9.76 -24.61
CA ILE A 217 22.96 8.81 -25.67
C ILE A 217 21.62 8.11 -25.37
N ILE A 218 21.01 8.34 -24.18
CA ILE A 218 19.74 7.70 -23.76
C ILE A 218 18.60 8.74 -23.59
N SER A 219 18.62 9.85 -24.33
CA SER A 219 17.54 10.86 -24.27
C SER A 219 16.31 10.46 -25.08
N ASP A 220 16.50 9.76 -26.20
CA ASP A 220 15.43 9.61 -27.21
C ASP A 220 14.49 8.42 -26.96
N LEU A 221 14.81 7.55 -26.00
CA LEU A 221 13.96 6.42 -25.59
C LEU A 221 13.13 6.68 -24.32
N LYS A 222 13.32 7.82 -23.64
CA LYS A 222 12.65 8.13 -22.36
C LYS A 222 11.36 8.95 -22.48
N GLU A 223 10.96 9.39 -23.67
CA GLU A 223 9.78 10.26 -23.84
C GLU A 223 8.42 9.55 -23.71
N SER A 224 8.37 8.21 -23.64
CA SER A 224 7.12 7.44 -23.51
C SER A 224 6.67 7.21 -22.05
N GLY A 225 6.69 8.26 -21.23
CA GLY A 225 6.11 8.21 -19.88
C GLY A 225 4.58 8.19 -19.89
N LEU A 226 3.96 7.39 -19.02
CA LEU A 226 2.51 7.43 -18.81
C LEU A 226 2.18 8.60 -17.88
N TYR A 227 1.40 9.57 -18.36
CA TYR A 227 0.99 10.73 -17.57
C TYR A 227 -0.42 10.54 -17.04
N ILE A 228 -0.57 10.49 -15.72
CA ILE A 228 -1.87 10.34 -15.05
C ILE A 228 -2.16 11.58 -14.22
N GLU A 229 -3.30 12.22 -14.49
CA GLU A 229 -3.79 13.36 -13.71
C GLU A 229 -4.31 12.88 -12.35
N ARG A 230 -3.82 13.50 -11.27
CA ARG A 230 -4.32 13.35 -9.91
C ARG A 230 -5.35 14.44 -9.63
N ILE A 231 -6.52 14.03 -9.18
CA ILE A 231 -7.59 14.95 -8.79
C ILE A 231 -7.91 14.67 -7.33
N ARG A 232 -7.42 15.53 -6.42
CA ARG A 232 -7.52 15.36 -4.96
C ARG A 232 -8.37 16.44 -4.31
N LEU A 233 -9.14 16.05 -3.30
CA LEU A 233 -9.93 16.96 -2.45
C LEU A 233 -9.06 18.08 -1.86
N GLU A 234 -7.86 17.74 -1.39
CA GLU A 234 -6.95 18.67 -0.69
C GLU A 234 -6.50 19.86 -1.54
N ASN A 235 -6.49 19.72 -2.87
CA ASN A 235 -6.05 20.75 -3.80
C ASN A 235 -7.21 21.42 -4.55
N MET A 236 -8.46 21.00 -4.30
CA MET A 236 -9.64 21.60 -4.93
C MET A 236 -10.03 22.95 -4.32
N GLU A 237 -10.52 23.85 -5.16
CA GLU A 237 -11.15 25.08 -4.70
C GLU A 237 -12.57 24.78 -4.19
N PHE A 238 -12.76 24.91 -2.88
CA PHE A 238 -14.06 24.73 -2.24
C PHE A 238 -14.85 26.04 -2.30
N SER A 239 -15.74 26.15 -3.29
CA SER A 239 -16.82 27.15 -3.29
C SER A 239 -18.05 26.57 -2.58
N PHE A 240 -18.86 27.40 -1.91
CA PHE A 240 -20.09 26.97 -1.22
C PHE A 240 -21.01 26.10 -2.09
N ARG A 241 -21.05 26.36 -3.40
CA ARG A 241 -21.83 25.56 -4.38
C ARG A 241 -21.18 24.20 -4.67
N ASN A 242 -19.86 24.11 -4.67
CA ASN A 242 -19.11 22.86 -4.92
C ASN A 242 -19.13 21.91 -3.71
N ILE A 243 -19.41 22.41 -2.50
CA ILE A 243 -19.52 21.55 -1.31
C ILE A 243 -20.70 20.58 -1.44
N PHE A 244 -21.84 21.05 -1.96
CA PHE A 244 -23.07 20.25 -2.10
C PHE A 244 -23.18 19.48 -3.43
N ASN A 245 -22.24 19.69 -4.36
CA ASN A 245 -22.22 18.98 -5.64
C ASN A 245 -21.37 17.72 -5.59
N LYS A 246 -21.70 16.73 -6.44
CA LYS A 246 -20.83 15.58 -6.68
C LYS A 246 -19.50 16.04 -7.26
N ILE A 247 -18.41 15.48 -6.75
CA ILE A 247 -17.06 15.69 -7.28
C ILE A 247 -16.46 14.35 -7.67
N THR A 248 -15.62 14.35 -8.71
CA THR A 248 -14.84 13.17 -9.10
C THR A 248 -13.43 13.34 -8.55
N ILE A 249 -13.00 12.34 -7.78
CA ILE A 249 -11.64 12.22 -7.27
C ILE A 249 -10.97 11.12 -8.08
N GLN A 250 -9.71 11.33 -8.44
CA GLN A 250 -8.94 10.41 -9.28
C GLN A 250 -7.52 10.24 -8.73
N GLU A 251 -7.09 9.00 -8.62
CA GLU A 251 -5.76 8.65 -8.13
C GLU A 251 -5.21 7.43 -8.91
N PRO A 252 -3.93 7.45 -9.30
CA PRO A 252 -3.30 6.27 -9.88
C PRO A 252 -3.28 5.12 -8.86
N THR A 253 -3.42 3.89 -9.34
CA THR A 253 -3.41 2.69 -8.50
C THR A 253 -2.37 1.70 -8.94
N PHE A 254 -1.81 0.95 -8.00
CA PHE A 254 -1.12 -0.29 -8.32
C PHE A 254 -2.14 -1.42 -8.45
N ASP A 255 -2.17 -2.08 -9.61
CA ASP A 255 -3.14 -3.16 -9.88
C ASP A 255 -2.88 -4.39 -9.01
N ARG A 256 -1.60 -4.65 -8.71
CA ARG A 256 -1.13 -5.77 -7.89
C ARG A 256 0.00 -5.30 -6.99
N ILE A 257 -0.09 -5.63 -5.71
CA ILE A 257 0.96 -5.40 -4.71
C ILE A 257 1.21 -6.69 -3.94
N ILE A 258 2.47 -7.07 -3.76
CA ILE A 258 2.85 -8.15 -2.85
C ILE A 258 3.80 -7.62 -1.78
N VAL A 259 3.44 -7.82 -0.52
CA VAL A 259 4.25 -7.41 0.63
C VAL A 259 4.87 -8.65 1.26
N VAL A 260 6.19 -8.59 1.47
CA VAL A 260 6.98 -9.67 2.08
C VAL A 260 7.64 -9.13 3.35
N TYR A 261 7.44 -9.80 4.48
CA TYR A 261 8.03 -9.40 5.76
C TYR A 261 8.12 -10.56 6.74
N ARG A 262 8.96 -10.41 7.78
CA ARG A 262 9.04 -11.33 8.91
C ARG A 262 8.76 -10.58 10.21
N ARG A 263 8.01 -11.21 11.11
CA ARG A 263 7.79 -10.66 12.45
C ARG A 263 8.99 -10.93 13.35
N THR A 264 9.23 -10.03 14.30
CA THR A 264 10.18 -10.32 15.37
C THR A 264 9.66 -11.49 16.20
N PRO A 265 10.44 -12.57 16.37
CA PRO A 265 10.00 -13.72 17.13
C PRO A 265 9.75 -13.36 18.61
N PRO A 266 8.73 -13.95 19.26
CA PRO A 266 8.57 -13.79 20.70
C PRO A 266 9.78 -14.39 21.43
N LYS A 267 10.19 -13.80 22.57
CA LYS A 267 11.42 -14.12 23.32
C LYS A 267 11.62 -15.61 23.69
N GLN A 268 10.62 -16.47 23.48
CA GLN A 268 10.61 -17.88 23.89
C GLN A 268 10.63 -18.88 22.71
N LYS A 269 10.46 -18.45 21.45
CA LYS A 269 10.49 -19.34 20.27
C LYS A 269 11.13 -18.66 19.07
N GLU A 270 12.04 -19.35 18.40
CA GLU A 270 12.53 -18.93 17.08
C GLU A 270 11.46 -19.18 16.01
N GLU A 271 10.49 -18.25 15.91
CA GLU A 271 9.54 -18.24 14.80
C GLU A 271 10.19 -17.64 13.56
N ARG A 272 10.38 -18.46 12.52
CA ARG A 272 10.95 -18.06 11.23
C ARG A 272 9.90 -17.86 10.13
N GLY A 273 8.67 -17.57 10.53
CA GLY A 273 7.55 -17.38 9.61
C GLY A 273 7.73 -16.17 8.69
N ILE A 274 7.63 -16.38 7.38
CA ILE A 274 7.68 -15.33 6.36
C ILE A 274 6.25 -15.04 5.89
N PHE A 275 5.81 -13.80 6.07
CA PHE A 275 4.49 -13.35 5.66
C PHE A 275 4.53 -12.86 4.22
N LEU A 276 3.65 -13.42 3.39
CA LEU A 276 3.35 -12.95 2.05
C LEU A 276 1.91 -12.44 2.02
N LYS A 277 1.68 -11.23 1.53
CA LYS A 277 0.33 -10.67 1.36
C LYS A 277 0.17 -10.10 -0.02
N HIS A 278 -0.89 -10.52 -0.73
CA HIS A 278 -1.19 -10.06 -2.07
C HIS A 278 -2.42 -9.14 -2.05
N PHE A 279 -2.29 -7.96 -2.64
CA PHE A 279 -3.35 -6.96 -2.75
C PHE A 279 -3.61 -6.59 -4.22
N LYS A 280 -4.81 -6.08 -4.48
CA LYS A 280 -5.23 -5.54 -5.78
C LYS A 280 -5.72 -4.10 -5.69
N ASN A 281 -5.52 -3.35 -6.77
CA ASN A 281 -6.12 -2.05 -7.01
C ASN A 281 -5.97 -1.09 -5.80
N ILE A 282 -4.73 -0.95 -5.32
CA ILE A 282 -4.38 -0.09 -4.19
C ILE A 282 -4.06 1.31 -4.74
N PRO A 283 -4.81 2.35 -4.36
CA PRO A 283 -4.45 3.73 -4.69
C PRO A 283 -3.05 4.06 -4.18
N MET A 284 -2.24 4.75 -4.98
CA MET A 284 -0.87 5.09 -4.60
C MET A 284 -0.85 5.93 -3.31
N ALA A 285 -1.77 6.87 -3.14
CA ALA A 285 -1.93 7.64 -1.90
C ALA A 285 -2.31 6.80 -0.67
N ASP A 286 -2.93 5.63 -0.86
CA ASP A 286 -3.39 4.76 0.22
C ASP A 286 -2.47 3.54 0.41
N MET A 287 -1.19 3.63 0.00
CA MET A 287 -0.19 2.57 0.22
C MET A 287 -0.05 2.18 1.70
N GLU A 288 -0.42 3.06 2.63
CA GLU A 288 -0.42 2.75 4.05
C GLU A 288 -1.32 1.56 4.43
N ILE A 289 -2.33 1.26 3.61
CA ILE A 289 -3.19 0.09 3.78
C ILE A 289 -2.36 -1.20 3.72
N VAL A 290 -1.39 -1.31 2.81
CA VAL A 290 -0.63 -2.56 2.62
C VAL A 290 0.49 -2.74 3.64
N LEU A 291 0.82 -1.70 4.41
CA LEU A 291 1.93 -1.72 5.34
C LEU A 291 1.71 -2.74 6.49
N PRO A 292 2.75 -3.49 6.88
CA PRO A 292 2.68 -4.43 7.98
C PRO A 292 2.65 -3.72 9.35
N GLU A 293 2.14 -4.42 10.37
CA GLU A 293 2.21 -4.02 11.79
C GLU A 293 1.90 -2.53 12.06
N LYS A 294 0.69 -2.10 11.72
CA LYS A 294 0.23 -0.70 11.82
C LYS A 294 0.19 -0.22 13.28
N LYS A 295 0.70 0.98 13.55
CA LYS A 295 0.51 1.67 14.85
C LYS A 295 -0.90 2.23 14.96
N ASN A 296 -1.37 2.33 16.20
CA ASN A 296 -2.64 2.98 16.50
C ASN A 296 -2.62 4.44 16.02
N PRO A 297 -3.64 4.90 15.25
CA PRO A 297 -3.69 6.27 14.77
C PRO A 297 -3.74 7.28 15.93
N SER A 298 -3.17 8.46 15.68
CA SER A 298 -3.33 9.64 16.53
C SER A 298 -4.69 10.31 16.28
N LEU A 299 -5.15 11.11 17.26
CA LEU A 299 -6.37 11.92 17.15
C LEU A 299 -6.42 12.72 15.83
N THR A 300 -7.59 12.74 15.18
CA THR A 300 -7.81 13.58 13.99
C THR A 300 -7.90 15.06 14.37
N PRO A 301 -7.62 16.00 13.46
CA PRO A 301 -7.77 17.44 13.72
C PRO A 301 -9.20 17.83 14.16
N MET A 302 -10.23 17.15 13.65
CA MET A 302 -11.62 17.35 14.04
C MET A 302 -11.85 17.00 15.51
N ASP A 303 -11.25 15.91 16.00
CA ASP A 303 -11.36 15.52 17.40
C ASP A 303 -10.72 16.58 18.31
N TRP A 304 -9.62 17.20 17.88
CA TRP A 304 -9.01 18.35 18.57
C TRP A 304 -9.93 19.57 18.60
N VAL A 305 -10.62 19.90 17.50
CA VAL A 305 -11.63 21.00 17.48
C VAL A 305 -12.73 20.72 18.49
N LYS A 306 -13.31 19.53 18.44
CA LYS A 306 -14.39 19.14 19.37
C LYS A 306 -13.91 19.21 20.81
N PHE A 307 -12.68 18.81 21.08
CA PHE A 307 -12.04 18.93 22.39
C PHE A 307 -11.86 20.40 22.81
N LEU A 308 -11.42 21.27 21.91
CA LEU A 308 -11.17 22.69 22.21
C LEU A 308 -12.46 23.47 22.41
N VAL A 309 -13.46 23.28 21.53
CA VAL A 309 -14.78 23.93 21.65
C VAL A 309 -15.45 23.51 22.95
N SER A 310 -15.40 22.24 23.30
CA SER A 310 -15.97 21.76 24.56
C SER A 310 -15.23 22.24 25.80
N ALA A 311 -13.89 22.31 25.75
CA ALA A 311 -13.10 22.90 26.83
C ALA A 311 -13.40 24.39 27.01
N ILE A 312 -13.54 25.15 25.91
CA ILE A 312 -13.91 26.58 25.96
C ILE A 312 -15.32 26.75 26.52
N VAL A 313 -16.30 25.99 26.04
CA VAL A 313 -17.69 26.05 26.54
C VAL A 313 -17.74 25.69 28.03
N GLY A 314 -17.01 24.65 28.45
CA GLY A 314 -16.89 24.27 29.86
C GLY A 314 -16.26 25.37 30.71
N LEU A 315 -15.20 26.01 30.21
CA LEU A 315 -14.49 27.09 30.93
C LEU A 315 -15.34 28.36 31.02
N VAL A 316 -16.04 28.75 29.97
CA VAL A 316 -16.99 29.88 29.98
C VAL A 316 -18.13 29.62 30.97
N ALA A 317 -18.68 28.41 31.02
CA ALA A 317 -19.73 28.06 31.96
C ALA A 317 -19.26 28.13 33.43
N VAL A 318 -18.02 27.70 33.71
CA VAL A 318 -17.41 27.79 35.05
C VAL A 318 -17.17 29.25 35.44
N VAL A 319 -16.53 30.05 34.58
CA VAL A 319 -16.20 31.46 34.88
C VAL A 319 -17.47 32.30 35.06
N GLY A 320 -18.45 32.15 34.16
CA GLY A 320 -19.72 32.87 34.26
C GLY A 320 -20.55 32.50 35.49
N SER A 321 -20.30 31.33 36.09
CA SER A 321 -20.97 30.93 37.34
C SER A 321 -20.26 31.44 38.59
N VAL A 322 -18.96 31.76 38.51
CA VAL A 322 -18.18 32.35 39.62
C VAL A 322 -18.45 33.86 39.76
N GLU A 323 -18.80 34.56 38.68
CA GLU A 323 -19.18 35.99 38.72
C GLU A 323 -20.61 36.23 39.25
N MET A 324 -21.39 35.17 39.46
CA MET A 324 -22.73 35.25 40.05
C MET A 324 -22.62 35.44 41.58
N PRO A 325 -23.18 36.53 42.17
CA PRO A 325 -22.98 36.89 43.58
C PRO A 325 -23.66 35.96 44.60
N LYS A 326 -24.32 34.88 44.14
CA LYS A 326 -24.90 33.81 44.95
C LYS A 326 -24.63 32.45 44.28
N ALA A 327 -23.35 32.06 44.20
CA ALA A 327 -23.00 30.72 43.76
C ALA A 327 -23.38 29.71 44.85
N ASP A 328 -24.52 29.05 44.68
CA ASP A 328 -24.95 27.94 45.53
C ASP A 328 -24.01 26.73 45.31
N LEU A 329 -23.59 26.05 46.37
CA LEU A 329 -22.65 24.91 46.32
C LEU A 329 -23.16 23.79 45.38
N TRP A 330 -24.49 23.65 45.27
CA TRP A 330 -25.14 22.73 44.35
C TRP A 330 -24.92 23.08 42.87
N VAL A 331 -24.87 24.37 42.54
CA VAL A 331 -24.63 24.84 41.16
C VAL A 331 -23.21 24.52 40.73
N MET A 332 -22.23 24.71 41.63
CA MET A 332 -20.83 24.34 41.36
C MET A 332 -20.66 22.84 41.16
N PHE A 333 -21.34 22.02 41.96
CA PHE A 333 -21.33 20.56 41.80
C PHE A 333 -21.98 20.14 40.48
N ALA A 334 -23.10 20.76 40.08
CA ALA A 334 -23.75 20.49 38.79
C ALA A 334 -22.83 20.82 37.60
N ILE A 335 -22.12 21.95 37.65
CA ILE A 335 -21.17 22.34 36.61
C ILE A 335 -19.99 21.36 36.54
N LEU A 336 -19.41 21.01 37.69
CA LEU A 336 -18.31 20.05 37.75
C LEU A 336 -18.71 18.68 37.19
N THR A 337 -19.89 18.19 37.57
CA THR A 337 -20.44 16.92 37.06
C THR A 337 -20.69 16.99 35.55
N THR A 338 -21.14 18.14 35.04
CA THR A 338 -21.33 18.37 33.60
C THR A 338 -20.01 18.37 32.85
N VAL A 339 -18.96 19.00 33.39
CA VAL A 339 -17.62 19.00 32.79
C VAL A 339 -17.03 17.57 32.77
N ILE A 340 -17.12 16.84 33.88
CA ILE A 340 -16.66 15.44 33.97
C ILE A 340 -17.44 14.56 32.98
N GLY A 341 -18.77 14.69 32.93
CA GLY A 341 -19.62 13.97 32.01
C GLY A 341 -19.29 14.28 30.55
N TYR A 342 -18.95 15.53 30.23
CA TYR A 342 -18.53 15.92 28.89
C TYR A 342 -17.16 15.36 28.54
N CYS A 343 -16.18 15.40 29.45
CA CYS A 343 -14.87 14.76 29.27
C CYS A 343 -15.02 13.24 29.03
N ALA A 344 -15.89 12.58 29.81
CA ALA A 344 -16.20 11.16 29.61
C ALA A 344 -16.87 10.91 28.25
N LYS A 345 -17.82 11.77 27.83
CA LYS A 345 -18.45 11.70 26.50
C LYS A 345 -17.42 11.81 25.38
N ILE A 346 -16.49 12.76 25.47
CA ILE A 346 -15.41 12.92 24.47
C ILE A 346 -14.54 11.67 24.41
N TYR A 347 -14.11 11.15 25.56
CA TYR A 347 -13.29 9.94 25.62
C TYR A 347 -14.01 8.74 25.00
N LEU A 348 -15.29 8.53 25.34
CA LEU A 348 -16.11 7.45 24.76
C LEU A 348 -16.31 7.64 23.26
N THR A 349 -16.54 8.87 22.79
CA THR A 349 -16.65 9.20 21.36
C THR A 349 -15.34 8.89 20.63
N PHE A 350 -14.20 9.20 21.24
CA PHE A 350 -12.89 8.86 20.69
C PHE A 350 -12.70 7.33 20.57
N GLN A 351 -13.08 6.57 21.60
CA GLN A 351 -13.03 5.10 21.54
C GLN A 351 -13.94 4.55 20.43
N GLN A 352 -15.15 5.10 20.26
CA GLN A 352 -16.05 4.73 19.17
C GLN A 352 -15.47 5.04 17.80
N ASN A 353 -14.91 6.25 17.61
CA ASN A 353 -14.24 6.64 16.38
C ASN A 353 -13.09 5.68 16.07
N MET A 354 -12.30 5.28 17.07
CA MET A 354 -11.20 4.32 16.93
C MET A 354 -11.67 2.95 16.43
N VAL A 355 -12.78 2.43 16.96
CA VAL A 355 -13.37 1.17 16.50
C VAL A 355 -13.86 1.31 15.06
N THR A 356 -14.54 2.41 14.72
CA THR A 356 -14.97 2.67 13.34
C THR A 356 -13.77 2.74 12.39
N TYR A 357 -12.67 3.38 12.78
CA TYR A 357 -11.43 3.40 12.00
C TYR A 357 -10.86 1.99 11.76
N GLN A 358 -10.79 1.17 12.81
CA GLN A 358 -10.32 -0.21 12.69
C GLN A 358 -11.22 -1.04 11.77
N ASN A 359 -12.53 -0.84 11.83
CA ASN A 359 -13.49 -1.51 10.95
C ASN A 359 -13.29 -1.11 9.49
N LEU A 360 -13.12 0.18 9.19
CA LEU A 360 -12.86 0.67 7.83
C LEU A 360 -11.56 0.10 7.25
N ILE A 361 -10.48 0.08 8.05
CA ILE A 361 -9.21 -0.53 7.63
C ILE A 361 -9.39 -2.02 7.37
N THR A 362 -10.09 -2.72 8.26
CA THR A 362 -10.30 -4.17 8.14
C THR A 362 -11.13 -4.50 6.91
N GLN A 363 -12.20 -3.75 6.67
CA GLN A 363 -13.04 -3.90 5.48
C GLN A 363 -12.26 -3.58 4.20
N SER A 364 -11.54 -2.46 4.17
CA SER A 364 -10.72 -2.10 3.02
C SER A 364 -9.60 -3.13 2.76
N MET A 365 -8.99 -3.68 3.81
CA MET A 365 -8.02 -4.76 3.68
C MET A 365 -8.67 -6.01 3.13
N TYR A 366 -9.86 -6.38 3.62
CA TYR A 366 -10.60 -7.55 3.14
C TYR A 366 -10.97 -7.44 1.66
N ASP A 367 -11.48 -6.29 1.23
CA ASP A 367 -11.92 -6.07 -0.16
C ASP A 367 -10.74 -6.03 -1.15
N LYS A 368 -9.59 -5.53 -0.69
CA LYS A 368 -8.40 -5.31 -1.52
C LYS A 368 -7.37 -6.43 -1.42
N GLN A 369 -7.38 -7.24 -0.37
CA GLN A 369 -6.48 -8.39 -0.23
C GLN A 369 -6.99 -9.52 -1.12
N LEU A 370 -6.15 -9.94 -2.06
CA LEU A 370 -6.40 -11.09 -2.92
C LEU A 370 -6.16 -12.39 -2.17
N ASP A 371 -5.00 -12.51 -1.54
CA ASP A 371 -4.58 -13.75 -0.88
C ASP A 371 -3.43 -13.50 0.12
N SER A 372 -3.00 -14.54 0.82
CA SER A 372 -1.84 -14.54 1.71
C SER A 372 -1.10 -15.87 1.70
N GLY A 373 0.19 -15.82 2.04
CA GLY A 373 1.05 -17.00 2.17
C GLY A 373 1.05 -17.88 0.92
N LYS A 374 0.70 -19.16 1.10
CA LYS A 374 0.68 -20.17 0.03
C LYS A 374 -0.18 -19.76 -1.17
N GLY A 375 -1.33 -19.13 -0.93
CA GLY A 375 -2.22 -18.71 -2.00
C GLY A 375 -1.66 -17.56 -2.85
N THR A 376 -0.89 -16.66 -2.23
CA THR A 376 -0.13 -15.62 -2.95
C THR A 376 0.86 -16.23 -3.94
N LEU A 377 1.58 -17.28 -3.54
CA LEU A 377 2.52 -17.97 -4.41
C LEU A 377 1.82 -18.67 -5.57
N LEU A 378 0.68 -19.33 -5.33
CA LEU A 378 -0.11 -19.95 -6.41
C LEU A 378 -0.56 -18.93 -7.46
N HIS A 379 -1.03 -17.76 -7.01
CA HIS A 379 -1.38 -16.66 -7.90
C HIS A 379 -0.17 -16.16 -8.70
N LEU A 380 0.99 -16.03 -8.05
CA LEU A 380 2.21 -15.58 -8.69
C LEU A 380 2.71 -16.60 -9.75
N CYS A 381 2.60 -17.89 -9.46
CA CYS A 381 2.95 -18.97 -10.37
C CYS A 381 2.08 -18.95 -11.64
N ASP A 382 0.75 -18.81 -11.50
CA ASP A 382 -0.12 -18.64 -12.68
C ASP A 382 0.24 -17.35 -13.42
N ASP A 383 0.52 -16.25 -12.71
CA ASP A 383 0.91 -14.97 -13.31
C ASP A 383 2.18 -15.06 -14.18
N VAL A 384 3.23 -15.77 -13.75
CA VAL A 384 4.43 -16.05 -14.56
C VAL A 384 4.01 -16.73 -15.86
N ILE A 385 3.27 -17.84 -15.77
CA ILE A 385 2.83 -18.62 -16.92
C ILE A 385 2.05 -17.73 -17.88
N GLN A 386 1.05 -16.98 -17.39
CA GLN A 386 0.22 -16.14 -18.24
C GLN A 386 1.04 -15.03 -18.90
N GLN A 387 2.01 -14.42 -18.21
CA GLN A 387 2.88 -13.39 -18.80
C GLN A 387 3.81 -13.98 -19.86
N GLU A 388 4.48 -15.09 -19.60
CA GLU A 388 5.38 -15.72 -20.58
C GLU A 388 4.63 -16.24 -21.80
N VAL A 389 3.46 -16.85 -21.61
CA VAL A 389 2.59 -17.28 -22.71
C VAL A 389 2.18 -16.09 -23.60
N ARG A 390 1.76 -14.97 -22.99
CA ARG A 390 1.39 -13.75 -23.75
C ARG A 390 2.58 -13.14 -24.49
N LYS A 391 3.76 -13.11 -23.86
CA LYS A 391 5.01 -12.66 -24.48
C LYS A 391 5.36 -13.57 -25.67
N ALA A 392 5.29 -14.89 -25.50
CA ALA A 392 5.57 -15.86 -26.56
C ALA A 392 4.61 -15.76 -27.75
N PHE A 393 3.31 -15.58 -27.52
CA PHE A 393 2.34 -15.38 -28.60
C PHE A 393 2.63 -14.12 -29.40
N SER A 394 2.90 -13.01 -28.70
CA SER A 394 3.20 -11.73 -29.33
C SER A 394 4.51 -11.81 -30.11
N PHE A 395 5.56 -12.39 -29.50
CA PHE A 395 6.85 -12.60 -30.14
C PHE A 395 6.72 -13.46 -31.40
N PHE A 396 6.05 -14.61 -31.31
CA PHE A 396 5.87 -15.47 -32.48
C PHE A 396 5.17 -14.72 -33.61
N PHE A 397 4.04 -14.06 -33.34
CA PHE A 397 3.24 -13.37 -34.36
C PHE A 397 3.95 -12.18 -35.02
N PHE A 398 4.80 -11.45 -34.30
CA PHE A 398 5.49 -10.29 -34.88
C PHE A 398 6.76 -10.66 -35.63
N PHE A 399 7.39 -11.79 -35.32
CA PHE A 399 8.67 -12.21 -35.91
C PHE A 399 8.53 -13.32 -36.95
N PHE A 400 7.41 -14.05 -36.97
CA PHE A 400 7.09 -15.12 -37.91
C PHE A 400 5.67 -14.96 -38.44
#